data_AF-A0A915CRS8-F1
#
_entry.id   AF-A0A915CRS8-F1
#
_cell.length_a   1.000
_cell.length_b   1.000
_cell.length_c   1.000
_cell.angle_alpha   90.00
_cell.angle_beta   90.00
_cell.angle_gamma   90.00
#
_symmetry.space_group_name_H-M   'P 1'
#
loop_
_entity.id
_entity.type
_entity.pdbx_description
1 polymer ?
#
loop_
_entity_poly.entity_id
_entity_poly.type
_entity_poly.pdbx_seq_one_letter_code
_entity_poly.pdbx_strand_id
1 'polypeptide(L)'
;MDRRNSVLPCSPAVASVTRNSAYDSFKNVRMIDFGAEDRSGTADFSSMELVDSPYGATTKKSISNYALEKSCSLIDDGPSMTLCKKVELGNQHFHILKLIHEGEFAKVFLATTDDDKSSVLKQQVQSPRREMQIIEELKNRLSPSVHEFIVQIGSAYNFSNLSVIVRDYYSVGTLQDLTIAYKNFNLEVSGLLVTFFGLQLADLLDQVHSAKIIHARLQPGVVYLTQPLLSFENSLDELLCKPSIKIAGWGKSVDMNLHEDGKQFFGRSEAKDVYCIEMISEKPWNYQVDFYGFVRIFHFLMFGDEIATVRSQGKIRPVRAMKRGMALRSMWMKIFDEFLNISGCESLPSWSHICSMMREKLQGEVKEKPDEWRKTLDDYNIYANNIQ
;
A
#
# COMPACT_ATOMS: atom_id res chain seq x y z
N MET A 1 52.44 -18.39 -28.98
CA MET A 1 52.74 -19.48 -28.05
C MET A 1 53.42 -18.82 -26.85
N ASP A 2 52.86 -18.70 -25.65
CA ASP A 2 51.59 -19.12 -25.08
C ASP A 2 51.18 -18.11 -24.00
N ARG A 3 49.87 -17.82 -23.93
CA ARG A 3 49.19 -17.22 -22.77
C ARG A 3 48.67 -18.34 -21.88
N ARG A 4 48.71 -18.14 -20.55
CA ARG A 4 47.90 -18.72 -19.44
C ARG A 4 48.82 -18.70 -18.19
N ASN A 5 48.42 -18.42 -16.96
CA ASN A 5 47.17 -18.08 -16.30
C ASN A 5 47.62 -17.48 -14.96
N SER A 6 47.28 -16.23 -14.63
CA SER A 6 47.41 -15.72 -13.26
C SER A 6 46.01 -15.66 -12.65
N VAL A 7 45.71 -16.65 -11.81
CA VAL A 7 44.54 -16.69 -10.93
C VAL A 7 44.75 -15.63 -9.86
N LEU A 8 43.91 -14.58 -9.87
CA LEU A 8 43.81 -13.62 -8.78
C LEU A 8 42.83 -14.16 -7.71
N PRO A 9 43.14 -13.98 -6.42
CA PRO A 9 42.34 -14.55 -5.33
C PRO A 9 41.02 -13.80 -5.14
N CYS A 10 39.98 -14.56 -4.78
CA CYS A 10 38.66 -14.05 -4.40
C CYS A 10 38.78 -13.02 -3.27
N SER A 11 38.20 -11.84 -3.49
CA SER A 11 37.99 -10.83 -2.46
C SER A 11 36.91 -11.30 -1.46
N PRO A 12 37.00 -10.90 -0.19
CA PRO A 12 36.12 -11.39 0.86
C PRO A 12 34.71 -10.80 0.74
N ALA A 13 33.74 -11.61 1.18
CA ALA A 13 32.31 -11.37 1.20
C ALA A 13 31.93 -9.94 1.58
N VAL A 14 31.16 -9.29 0.70
CA VAL A 14 30.32 -8.16 1.07
C VAL A 14 29.30 -8.68 2.07
N ALA A 15 29.41 -8.26 3.32
CA ALA A 15 28.45 -8.56 4.37
C ALA A 15 27.06 -8.14 3.88
N SER A 16 26.16 -9.13 3.77
CA SER A 16 24.75 -8.89 3.53
C SER A 16 24.19 -8.11 4.71
N VAL A 17 23.98 -6.81 4.52
CA VAL A 17 23.15 -6.01 5.41
C VAL A 17 21.76 -6.62 5.35
N THR A 18 21.38 -7.34 6.40
CA THR A 18 20.06 -7.92 6.56
C THR A 18 19.03 -6.79 6.49
N ARG A 19 18.08 -6.91 5.55
CA ARG A 19 16.93 -6.00 5.32
C ARG A 19 15.94 -5.91 6.51
N ASN A 20 16.35 -6.28 7.72
CA ASN A 20 15.48 -6.37 8.90
C ASN A 20 15.24 -5.03 9.61
N SER A 21 16.09 -4.01 9.44
CA SER A 21 15.96 -2.77 10.23
C SER A 21 14.81 -1.86 9.81
N ALA A 22 14.32 -1.97 8.56
CA ALA A 22 13.19 -1.17 8.10
C ALA A 22 11.83 -1.73 8.59
N TYR A 23 11.71 -3.04 8.80
CA TYR A 23 10.47 -3.68 9.21
C TYR A 23 10.14 -3.50 10.70
N ASP A 24 11.14 -3.35 11.57
CA ASP A 24 10.91 -3.06 12.99
C ASP A 24 10.34 -1.64 13.24
N SER A 25 10.33 -0.77 12.23
CA SER A 25 9.77 0.59 12.34
C SER A 25 8.25 0.61 12.53
N PHE A 26 7.53 -0.46 12.13
CA PHE A 26 6.08 -0.58 12.37
C PHE A 26 5.73 -1.05 13.80
N LYS A 27 6.69 -1.58 14.57
CA LYS A 27 6.42 -2.10 15.92
C LYS A 27 6.35 -1.01 17.00
N ASN A 28 6.91 0.17 16.72
CA ASN A 28 7.02 1.28 17.68
C ASN A 28 6.23 2.49 17.22
N VAL A 29 4.96 2.30 16.83
CA VAL A 29 4.07 3.43 16.60
C VAL A 29 3.81 4.14 17.93
N ARG A 30 4.49 5.27 18.18
CA ARG A 30 4.10 6.21 19.22
C ARG A 30 2.85 6.94 18.75
N MET A 31 1.70 6.29 18.89
CA MET A 31 0.39 6.91 18.69
C MET A 31 0.07 7.76 19.92
N ILE A 32 -0.17 9.05 19.69
CA ILE A 32 -0.86 10.03 20.54
C ILE A 32 -0.67 9.83 22.06
N ASP A 33 0.18 10.65 22.67
CA ASP A 33 0.16 10.84 24.13
C ASP A 33 -1.07 11.68 24.48
N PHE A 34 -2.18 11.01 24.80
CA PHE A 34 -3.34 11.69 25.40
C PHE A 34 -2.95 12.03 26.83
N GLY A 35 -2.54 13.28 27.05
CA GLY A 35 -2.35 13.84 28.39
C GLY A 35 -3.57 13.56 29.28
N ALA A 36 -3.33 13.42 30.58
CA ALA A 36 -4.28 12.92 31.58
C ALA A 36 -5.61 13.70 31.73
N GLU A 37 -5.83 14.78 30.98
CA GLU A 37 -6.95 15.70 31.15
C GLU A 37 -8.28 15.21 30.53
N ASP A 38 -8.26 14.20 29.63
CA ASP A 38 -9.49 13.70 28.97
C ASP A 38 -10.09 12.42 29.62
N ARG A 39 -9.60 11.96 30.78
CA ARG A 39 -10.16 10.79 31.49
C ARG A 39 -11.34 11.13 32.43
N SER A 40 -12.21 12.07 32.05
CA SER A 40 -13.44 12.33 32.81
C SER A 40 -14.58 11.42 32.35
N GLY A 41 -14.48 10.15 32.75
CA GLY A 41 -15.49 9.14 32.48
C GLY A 41 -14.95 7.75 32.77
N THR A 42 -14.96 7.36 34.04
CA THR A 42 -14.66 5.99 34.46
C THR A 42 -15.80 5.08 34.05
N ALA A 43 -15.72 4.50 32.86
CA ALA A 43 -16.39 3.24 32.59
C ALA A 43 -15.33 2.13 32.63
N ASP A 44 -15.65 1.08 33.37
CA ASP A 44 -14.81 -0.10 33.54
C ASP A 44 -14.93 -0.94 32.25
N PHE A 45 -13.88 -0.90 31.41
CA PHE A 45 -13.88 -1.48 30.06
C PHE A 45 -12.97 -2.70 29.92
N SER A 46 -12.72 -3.42 31.02
CA SER A 46 -11.91 -4.65 31.02
C SER A 46 -12.52 -5.83 30.22
N SER A 47 -13.66 -5.62 29.53
CA SER A 47 -14.39 -6.64 28.78
C SER A 47 -14.93 -6.19 27.41
N MET A 48 -14.39 -5.15 26.77
CA MET A 48 -14.93 -4.68 25.49
C MET A 48 -14.54 -5.62 24.34
N GLU A 49 -15.42 -6.60 24.08
CA GLU A 49 -15.44 -7.43 22.88
C GLU A 49 -15.44 -6.56 21.60
N LEU A 50 -15.13 -7.18 20.46
CA LEU A 50 -15.21 -6.65 19.09
C LEU A 50 -16.65 -6.21 18.72
N VAL A 51 -17.17 -5.17 19.36
CA VAL A 51 -18.49 -4.62 19.05
C VAL A 51 -18.37 -3.91 17.70
N ASP A 52 -19.00 -4.47 16.67
CA ASP A 52 -19.23 -3.87 15.35
C ASP A 52 -18.04 -3.86 14.35
N SER A 53 -17.29 -4.97 14.31
CA SER A 53 -16.27 -5.21 13.27
C SER A 53 -16.88 -5.29 11.85
N PRO A 54 -16.31 -4.59 10.84
CA PRO A 54 -16.76 -4.67 9.44
C PRO A 54 -16.61 -6.08 8.83
N TYR A 55 -16.00 -7.00 9.56
CA TYR A 55 -15.68 -8.35 9.13
C TYR A 55 -16.73 -9.39 9.56
N GLY A 56 -17.66 -9.03 10.45
CA GLY A 56 -18.71 -9.94 10.95
C GLY A 56 -19.84 -10.21 9.95
N ALA A 57 -20.22 -9.22 9.14
CA ALA A 57 -21.35 -9.30 8.19
C ALA A 57 -21.04 -10.09 6.89
N THR A 58 -19.77 -10.37 6.62
CA THR A 58 -19.30 -10.96 5.35
C THR A 58 -19.68 -12.44 5.11
N THR A 59 -20.46 -13.05 6.00
CA THR A 59 -20.71 -14.50 6.01
C THR A 59 -21.81 -15.00 5.05
N LYS A 60 -22.52 -14.13 4.31
CA LYS A 60 -23.73 -14.55 3.57
C LYS A 60 -23.81 -14.30 2.05
N LYS A 61 -22.82 -13.69 1.39
CA LYS A 61 -22.79 -13.70 -0.09
C LYS A 61 -22.21 -15.02 -0.61
N SER A 62 -22.90 -15.64 -1.56
CA SER A 62 -22.42 -16.82 -2.30
C SER A 62 -21.01 -16.59 -2.84
N ILE A 63 -20.23 -17.68 -2.99
CA ILE A 63 -18.94 -17.59 -3.70
C ILE A 63 -19.25 -17.09 -5.10
N SER A 64 -18.57 -16.04 -5.51
CA SER A 64 -18.77 -15.37 -6.77
C SER A 64 -18.06 -16.11 -7.92
N ASN A 65 -18.52 -15.94 -9.17
CA ASN A 65 -18.02 -16.71 -10.30
C ASN A 65 -16.51 -16.48 -10.55
N TYR A 66 -16.01 -15.26 -10.38
CA TYR A 66 -14.57 -14.99 -10.47
C TYR A 66 -13.78 -15.76 -9.40
N ALA A 67 -14.30 -15.82 -8.17
CA ALA A 67 -13.65 -16.58 -7.10
C ALA A 67 -13.67 -18.09 -7.39
N LEU A 68 -14.75 -18.62 -7.97
CA LEU A 68 -14.84 -20.02 -8.38
C LEU A 68 -13.86 -20.37 -9.52
N GLU A 69 -13.71 -19.50 -10.51
CA GLU A 69 -12.80 -19.72 -11.65
C GLU A 69 -11.32 -19.64 -11.24
N LYS A 70 -11.02 -18.77 -10.27
CA LYS A 70 -9.64 -18.43 -9.90
C LYS A 70 -9.15 -19.13 -8.64
N SER A 71 -10.02 -19.83 -7.91
CA SER A 71 -9.64 -20.55 -6.69
C SER A 71 -9.79 -22.05 -6.82
N CYS A 72 -8.81 -22.77 -6.28
CA CYS A 72 -8.86 -24.21 -6.07
C CYS A 72 -8.90 -24.47 -4.56
N SER A 73 -9.81 -25.33 -4.10
CA SER A 73 -9.85 -25.78 -2.71
C SER A 73 -9.32 -27.21 -2.62
N LEU A 74 -8.33 -27.39 -1.77
CA LEU A 74 -7.59 -28.62 -1.55
C LEU A 74 -7.78 -29.05 -0.10
N ILE A 75 -7.92 -30.35 0.11
CA ILE A 75 -8.18 -30.93 1.44
C ILE A 75 -6.87 -31.12 2.21
N ASP A 76 -5.75 -31.19 1.50
CA ASP A 76 -4.42 -31.39 2.06
C ASP A 76 -3.86 -30.12 2.74
N ASP A 77 -2.87 -30.33 3.59
CA ASP A 77 -2.07 -29.26 4.18
C ASP A 77 -1.25 -28.54 3.10
N GLY A 78 -1.09 -27.23 3.27
CA GLY A 78 -0.35 -26.40 2.33
C GLY A 78 1.15 -26.65 2.33
N PRO A 79 1.83 -26.41 1.19
CA PRO A 79 3.24 -26.70 1.04
C PRO A 79 4.12 -25.75 1.86
N SER A 80 5.22 -26.26 2.39
CA SER A 80 6.32 -25.42 2.89
C SER A 80 7.12 -24.87 1.72
N MET A 81 7.14 -23.54 1.55
CA MET A 81 7.91 -22.89 0.50
C MET A 81 9.35 -22.66 0.97
N THR A 82 10.32 -23.22 0.24
CA THR A 82 11.75 -23.10 0.54
C THR A 82 12.50 -22.59 -0.69
N LEU A 83 13.47 -21.70 -0.49
CA LEU A 83 14.31 -21.17 -1.57
C LEU A 83 14.97 -22.28 -2.38
N CYS A 84 15.09 -22.06 -3.68
CA CYS A 84 15.66 -22.99 -4.67
C CYS A 84 14.95 -24.33 -4.78
N LYS A 85 13.75 -24.48 -4.21
CA LYS A 85 12.91 -25.67 -4.37
C LYS A 85 11.73 -25.41 -5.30
N LYS A 86 11.27 -26.48 -5.92
CA LYS A 86 10.05 -26.53 -6.71
C LYS A 86 8.85 -26.76 -5.78
N VAL A 87 7.76 -26.03 -6.00
CA VAL A 87 6.45 -26.27 -5.38
C VAL A 87 5.41 -26.47 -6.47
N GLU A 88 4.51 -27.42 -6.26
CA GLU A 88 3.38 -27.68 -7.13
C GLU A 88 2.12 -27.09 -6.47
N LEU A 89 1.37 -26.30 -7.24
CA LEU A 89 0.11 -25.69 -6.82
C LEU A 89 -0.92 -25.98 -7.91
N GLY A 90 -1.90 -26.84 -7.63
CA GLY A 90 -2.79 -27.38 -8.66
C GLY A 90 -1.96 -28.11 -9.73
N ASN A 91 -2.09 -27.70 -10.99
CA ASN A 91 -1.33 -28.28 -12.11
C ASN A 91 -0.13 -27.42 -12.52
N GLN A 92 0.24 -26.42 -11.70
CA GLN A 92 1.30 -25.47 -12.01
C GLN A 92 2.51 -25.67 -11.09
N HIS A 93 3.67 -25.42 -11.67
CA HIS A 93 4.96 -25.62 -11.06
C HIS A 93 5.67 -24.27 -10.86
N PHE A 94 6.18 -24.05 -9.66
CA PHE A 94 6.87 -22.81 -9.30
C PHE A 94 8.21 -23.10 -8.65
N HIS A 95 9.28 -22.51 -9.17
CA HIS A 95 10.63 -22.53 -8.58
C HIS A 95 10.80 -21.30 -7.70
N ILE A 96 10.95 -21.50 -6.40
CA ILE A 96 11.06 -20.40 -5.44
C ILE A 96 12.44 -19.74 -5.52
N LEU A 97 12.48 -18.48 -5.93
CA LEU A 97 13.73 -17.73 -6.15
C LEU A 97 14.15 -16.91 -4.93
N LYS A 98 13.21 -16.17 -4.33
CA LYS A 98 13.50 -15.20 -3.28
C LYS A 98 12.32 -15.06 -2.31
N LEU A 99 12.61 -14.89 -1.03
CA LEU A 99 11.65 -14.37 -0.06
C LEU A 99 11.67 -12.84 -0.17
N ILE A 100 10.59 -12.26 -0.70
CA ILE A 100 10.45 -10.81 -0.86
C ILE A 100 10.10 -10.17 0.49
N HIS A 101 9.17 -10.79 1.21
CA HIS A 101 8.66 -10.27 2.47
C HIS A 101 8.23 -11.41 3.41
N GLU A 102 8.49 -11.23 4.70
CA GLU A 102 7.97 -12.07 5.77
C GLU A 102 7.33 -11.17 6.83
N GLY A 103 6.01 -11.29 6.97
CA GLY A 103 5.23 -10.60 7.98
C GLY A 103 4.51 -11.60 8.87
N GLU A 104 3.90 -11.10 9.94
CA GLU A 104 3.17 -11.91 10.93
C GLU A 104 2.06 -12.76 10.31
N PHE A 105 1.40 -12.24 9.27
CA PHE A 105 0.22 -12.85 8.65
C PHE A 105 0.48 -13.51 7.30
N ALA A 106 1.61 -13.19 6.64
CA ALA A 106 1.89 -13.68 5.30
C ALA A 106 3.38 -13.68 4.96
N LYS A 107 3.79 -14.64 4.14
CA LYS A 107 5.09 -14.68 3.46
C LYS A 107 4.88 -14.47 1.96
N VAL A 108 5.74 -13.68 1.35
CA VAL A 108 5.66 -13.31 -0.07
C VAL A 108 6.94 -13.75 -0.75
N PHE A 109 6.81 -14.63 -1.74
CA PHE A 109 7.91 -15.21 -2.48
C PHE A 109 7.89 -14.75 -3.94
N LEU A 110 9.07 -14.50 -4.50
CA LEU A 110 9.28 -14.48 -5.94
C LEU A 110 9.50 -15.92 -6.39
N ALA A 111 8.77 -16.33 -7.43
CA ALA A 111 8.97 -17.61 -8.08
C ALA A 111 8.97 -17.44 -9.60
N THR A 112 9.52 -18.43 -10.30
CA THR A 112 9.36 -18.57 -11.74
C THR A 112 8.65 -19.87 -12.06
N THR A 113 7.84 -19.87 -13.10
CA THR A 113 7.24 -21.09 -13.65
C THR A 113 8.21 -21.78 -14.61
N ASP A 114 7.85 -22.99 -15.07
CA ASP A 114 8.67 -23.78 -16.01
C ASP A 114 8.82 -23.09 -17.40
N ASP A 115 7.96 -22.10 -17.72
CA ASP A 115 8.04 -21.22 -18.90
C ASP A 115 8.74 -19.88 -18.63
N ASP A 116 9.56 -19.79 -17.58
CA ASP A 116 10.33 -18.59 -17.19
C ASP A 116 9.47 -17.35 -16.87
N LYS A 117 8.17 -17.52 -16.59
CA LYS A 117 7.30 -16.43 -16.16
C LYS A 117 7.47 -16.14 -14.67
N SER A 118 7.95 -14.93 -14.36
CA SER A 118 8.06 -14.45 -12.98
C SER A 118 6.68 -14.19 -12.34
N SER A 119 6.46 -14.76 -11.17
CA SER A 119 5.23 -14.66 -10.39
C SER A 119 5.51 -14.41 -8.91
N VAL A 120 4.56 -13.81 -8.22
CA VAL A 120 4.59 -13.61 -6.77
C VAL A 120 3.62 -14.57 -6.09
N LEU A 121 4.11 -15.34 -5.14
CA LEU A 121 3.34 -16.26 -4.31
C LEU A 121 3.20 -15.66 -2.91
N LYS A 122 1.98 -15.26 -2.54
CA LYS A 122 1.64 -14.77 -1.20
C LYS A 122 1.00 -15.92 -0.42
N GLN A 123 1.76 -16.51 0.49
CA GLN A 123 1.30 -17.54 1.42
C GLN A 123 0.79 -16.89 2.70
N GLN A 124 -0.43 -17.22 3.13
CA GLN A 124 -1.07 -16.61 4.30
C GLN A 124 -2.01 -17.61 4.98
N VAL A 125 -2.26 -17.46 6.28
CA VAL A 125 -3.20 -18.35 7.00
C VAL A 125 -4.65 -18.03 6.64
N GLN A 126 -4.95 -16.75 6.35
CA GLN A 126 -6.31 -16.32 6.07
C GLN A 126 -6.78 -16.76 4.68
N SER A 127 -8.09 -16.96 4.52
CA SER A 127 -8.70 -17.22 3.22
C SER A 127 -8.50 -16.05 2.24
N PRO A 128 -8.21 -16.30 0.95
CA PRO A 128 -8.10 -15.29 -0.09
C PRO A 128 -9.48 -14.81 -0.57
N ARG A 129 -10.57 -15.48 -0.15
CA ARG A 129 -11.94 -15.24 -0.62
C ARG A 129 -12.33 -13.77 -0.57
N ARG A 130 -12.02 -13.07 0.53
CA ARG A 130 -12.35 -11.66 0.69
C ARG A 130 -11.63 -10.78 -0.33
N GLU A 131 -10.32 -10.97 -0.49
CA GLU A 131 -9.51 -10.22 -1.46
C GLU A 131 -10.05 -10.44 -2.88
N MET A 132 -10.40 -11.68 -3.22
CA MET A 132 -10.98 -12.03 -4.52
C MET A 132 -12.36 -11.41 -4.74
N GLN A 133 -13.25 -11.47 -3.73
CA GLN A 133 -14.58 -10.88 -3.79
C GLN A 133 -14.51 -9.36 -3.99
N ILE A 134 -13.65 -8.67 -3.25
CA ILE A 134 -13.48 -7.22 -3.39
C ILE A 134 -12.94 -6.87 -4.79
N ILE A 135 -11.93 -7.60 -5.29
CA ILE A 135 -11.39 -7.35 -6.63
C ILE A 135 -12.46 -7.55 -7.72
N GLU A 136 -13.35 -8.51 -7.58
CA GLU A 136 -14.46 -8.72 -8.50
C GLU A 136 -15.53 -7.62 -8.39
N GLU A 137 -15.90 -7.22 -7.17
CA GLU A 137 -16.83 -6.11 -6.98
C GLU A 137 -16.27 -4.80 -7.54
N LEU A 138 -14.97 -4.55 -7.40
CA LEU A 138 -14.28 -3.45 -8.07
C LEU A 138 -14.40 -3.56 -9.60
N LYS A 139 -14.20 -4.76 -10.16
CA LYS A 139 -14.34 -4.99 -11.61
C LYS A 139 -15.75 -4.76 -12.15
N ASN A 140 -16.75 -5.08 -11.34
CA ASN A 140 -18.15 -4.95 -11.73
C ASN A 140 -18.63 -3.49 -11.65
N ARG A 141 -18.02 -2.69 -10.76
CA ARG A 141 -18.47 -1.32 -10.45
C ARG A 141 -17.63 -0.23 -11.13
N LEU A 142 -16.39 -0.53 -11.49
CA LEU A 142 -15.44 0.44 -12.04
C LEU A 142 -15.25 0.24 -13.55
N SER A 143 -14.71 1.27 -14.20
CA SER A 143 -14.42 1.21 -15.63
C SER A 143 -13.14 0.40 -15.90
N PRO A 144 -12.99 -0.19 -17.10
CA PRO A 144 -11.81 -0.98 -17.46
C PRO A 144 -10.47 -0.26 -17.26
N SER A 145 -10.43 1.06 -17.46
CA SER A 145 -9.22 1.86 -17.25
C SER A 145 -8.77 1.88 -15.79
N VAL A 146 -9.70 1.80 -14.83
CA VAL A 146 -9.38 1.77 -13.40
C VAL A 146 -8.86 0.41 -12.97
N HIS A 147 -9.26 -0.66 -13.67
CA HIS A 147 -8.75 -2.01 -13.37
C HIS A 147 -7.24 -2.11 -13.56
N GLU A 148 -6.67 -1.26 -14.42
CA GLU A 148 -5.24 -1.18 -14.61
C GLU A 148 -4.49 -0.64 -13.37
N PHE A 149 -5.16 0.01 -12.42
CA PHE A 149 -4.59 0.43 -11.14
C PHE A 149 -4.75 -0.61 -10.03
N ILE A 150 -5.39 -1.75 -10.29
CA ILE A 150 -5.64 -2.80 -9.30
C ILE A 150 -4.75 -4.00 -9.60
N VAL A 151 -3.99 -4.45 -8.60
CA VAL A 151 -3.22 -5.70 -8.71
C VAL A 151 -4.19 -6.88 -8.81
N GLN A 152 -4.03 -7.65 -9.88
CA GLN A 152 -4.93 -8.76 -10.21
C GLN A 152 -4.46 -10.06 -9.56
N ILE A 153 -5.41 -10.92 -9.20
CA ILE A 153 -5.15 -12.29 -8.78
C ILE A 153 -5.16 -13.20 -10.02
N GLY A 154 -4.06 -13.90 -10.24
CA GLY A 154 -3.91 -14.88 -11.31
C GLY A 154 -4.59 -16.20 -10.95
N SER A 155 -4.24 -16.74 -9.78
CA SER A 155 -4.86 -17.92 -9.18
C SER A 155 -4.73 -17.89 -7.65
N ALA A 156 -5.59 -18.64 -6.96
CA ALA A 156 -5.56 -18.80 -5.52
C ALA A 156 -5.76 -20.28 -5.14
N TYR A 157 -5.04 -20.75 -4.13
CA TYR A 157 -5.08 -22.12 -3.66
C TYR A 157 -5.41 -22.10 -2.17
N ASN A 158 -6.52 -22.72 -1.80
CA ASN A 158 -6.94 -22.89 -0.40
C ASN A 158 -6.58 -24.30 0.05
N PHE A 159 -5.78 -24.40 1.09
CA PHE A 159 -5.42 -25.64 1.77
C PHE A 159 -6.13 -25.69 3.13
N SER A 160 -6.06 -26.84 3.81
CA SER A 160 -6.68 -27.03 5.14
C SER A 160 -6.21 -26.02 6.18
N ASN A 161 -4.94 -25.58 6.11
CA ASN A 161 -4.24 -24.79 7.12
C ASN A 161 -3.75 -23.42 6.64
N LEU A 162 -3.75 -23.16 5.33
CA LEU A 162 -3.28 -21.89 4.74
C LEU A 162 -3.88 -21.65 3.35
N SER A 163 -3.58 -20.50 2.76
CA SER A 163 -3.83 -20.21 1.36
C SER A 163 -2.62 -19.60 0.65
N VAL A 164 -2.58 -19.75 -0.67
CA VAL A 164 -1.56 -19.17 -1.55
C VAL A 164 -2.24 -18.38 -2.66
N ILE A 165 -1.94 -17.09 -2.76
CA ILE A 165 -2.36 -16.22 -3.88
C ILE A 165 -1.18 -16.07 -4.84
N VAL A 166 -1.41 -16.37 -6.12
CA VAL A 166 -0.46 -16.17 -7.21
C VAL A 166 -0.87 -14.95 -8.03
N ARG A 167 0.10 -14.07 -8.30
CA ARG A 167 -0.08 -12.85 -9.09
C ARG A 167 1.17 -12.55 -9.92
N ASP A 168 1.05 -11.67 -10.90
CA ASP A 168 2.19 -11.22 -11.69
C ASP A 168 3.22 -10.48 -10.83
N TYR A 169 4.50 -10.59 -11.21
CA TYR A 169 5.60 -9.88 -10.55
C TYR A 169 5.76 -8.47 -11.11
N TYR A 170 5.74 -7.46 -10.23
CA TYR A 170 6.05 -6.06 -10.55
C TYR A 170 7.50 -5.77 -10.21
N SER A 171 8.36 -5.81 -11.23
CA SER A 171 9.83 -5.80 -11.08
C SER A 171 10.43 -4.48 -10.60
N VAL A 172 9.66 -3.38 -10.66
CA VAL A 172 10.08 -2.07 -10.15
C VAL A 172 9.98 -2.01 -8.62
N GLY A 173 9.13 -2.84 -8.01
CA GLY A 173 8.89 -2.81 -6.56
C GLY A 173 7.76 -1.87 -6.15
N THR A 174 7.83 -1.37 -4.92
CA THR A 174 6.77 -0.57 -4.28
C THR A 174 7.22 0.85 -3.97
N LEU A 175 6.28 1.75 -3.60
CA LEU A 175 6.64 3.07 -3.05
C LEU A 175 7.50 2.96 -1.80
N GLN A 176 7.33 1.89 -1.00
CA GLN A 176 8.21 1.62 0.13
C GLN A 176 9.64 1.39 -0.32
N ASP A 177 9.83 0.53 -1.32
CA ASP A 177 11.16 0.21 -1.85
C ASP A 177 11.83 1.43 -2.48
N LEU A 178 11.07 2.24 -3.23
CA LEU A 178 11.54 3.50 -3.81
C LEU A 178 12.03 4.46 -2.73
N THR A 179 11.24 4.65 -1.67
CA THR A 179 11.60 5.54 -0.57
C THR A 179 12.89 5.07 0.13
N ILE A 180 13.03 3.77 0.33
CA ILE A 180 14.24 3.16 0.91
C ILE A 180 15.44 3.37 -0.03
N ALA A 181 15.26 3.23 -1.34
CA ALA A 181 16.32 3.48 -2.32
C ALA A 181 16.81 4.93 -2.22
N TYR A 182 15.92 5.93 -2.21
CA TYR A 182 16.32 7.33 -1.99
C TYR A 182 17.05 7.53 -0.66
N LYS A 183 16.55 6.93 0.43
CA LYS A 183 17.19 7.02 1.76
C LYS A 183 18.60 6.44 1.79
N ASN A 184 18.86 5.34 1.07
CA ASN A 184 20.19 4.74 1.00
C ASN A 184 21.23 5.68 0.37
N PHE A 185 20.79 6.63 -0.46
CA PHE A 185 21.63 7.68 -1.02
C PHE A 185 21.57 9.01 -0.23
N ASN A 186 20.93 9.02 0.96
CA ASN A 186 20.64 10.22 1.75
C ASN A 186 19.87 11.30 0.98
N LEU A 187 19.00 10.86 0.06
CA LEU A 187 18.16 11.72 -0.74
C LEU A 187 16.71 11.62 -0.28
N GLU A 188 15.94 12.63 -0.68
CA GLU A 188 14.50 12.68 -0.46
C GLU A 188 13.78 12.70 -1.79
N VAL A 189 12.56 12.17 -1.76
CA VAL A 189 11.70 12.16 -2.93
C VAL A 189 11.18 13.58 -3.17
N SER A 190 11.34 14.08 -4.41
CA SER A 190 10.88 15.40 -4.82
C SER A 190 9.39 15.59 -4.56
N GLY A 191 8.99 16.76 -4.05
CA GLY A 191 7.58 17.10 -3.83
C GLY A 191 6.73 17.03 -5.11
N LEU A 192 7.33 17.20 -6.29
CA LEU A 192 6.67 17.00 -7.58
C LEU A 192 6.33 15.52 -7.80
N LEU A 193 7.26 14.61 -7.53
CA LEU A 193 7.03 13.16 -7.67
C LEU A 193 6.06 12.64 -6.63
N VAL A 194 6.17 13.12 -5.39
CA VAL A 194 5.20 12.83 -4.31
C VAL A 194 3.80 13.24 -4.76
N THR A 195 3.65 14.40 -5.39
CA THR A 195 2.35 14.89 -5.90
C THR A 195 1.86 14.09 -7.11
N PHE A 196 2.76 13.69 -8.00
CA PHE A 196 2.42 12.85 -9.16
C PHE A 196 1.80 11.51 -8.74
N PHE A 197 2.42 10.81 -7.79
CA PHE A 197 1.84 9.57 -7.22
C PHE A 197 0.62 9.85 -6.34
N GLY A 198 0.64 10.96 -5.60
CA GLY A 198 -0.49 11.47 -4.82
C GLY A 198 -1.76 11.62 -5.64
N LEU A 199 -1.65 12.25 -6.79
CA LEU A 199 -2.76 12.48 -7.70
C LEU A 199 -3.35 11.18 -8.24
N GLN A 200 -2.51 10.23 -8.69
CA GLN A 200 -3.01 8.93 -9.18
C GLN A 200 -3.69 8.11 -8.08
N LEU A 201 -3.17 8.13 -6.85
CA LEU A 201 -3.80 7.42 -5.74
C LEU A 201 -5.10 8.10 -5.31
N ALA A 202 -5.15 9.43 -5.26
CA ALA A 202 -6.35 10.17 -4.91
C ALA A 202 -7.47 9.94 -5.95
N ASP A 203 -7.14 9.94 -7.25
CA ASP A 203 -8.08 9.67 -8.35
C ASP A 203 -8.63 8.24 -8.30
N LEU A 204 -7.79 7.27 -7.96
CA LEU A 204 -8.23 5.90 -7.72
C LEU A 204 -9.16 5.81 -6.50
N LEU A 205 -8.82 6.47 -5.39
CA LEU A 205 -9.63 6.42 -4.16
C LEU A 205 -10.98 7.12 -4.33
N ASP A 206 -11.07 8.18 -5.14
CA ASP A 206 -12.35 8.82 -5.49
C ASP A 206 -13.31 7.79 -6.12
N GLN A 207 -12.79 7.01 -7.07
CA GLN A 207 -13.56 6.01 -7.80
C GLN A 207 -13.90 4.79 -6.92
N VAL A 208 -12.94 4.30 -6.13
CA VAL A 208 -13.14 3.18 -5.19
C VAL A 208 -14.18 3.53 -4.12
N HIS A 209 -14.10 4.74 -3.54
CA HIS A 209 -15.06 5.21 -2.54
C HIS A 209 -16.45 5.45 -3.15
N SER A 210 -16.51 5.98 -4.37
CA SER A 210 -17.75 6.11 -5.14
C SER A 210 -18.41 4.76 -5.42
N ALA A 211 -17.60 3.70 -5.65
CA ALA A 211 -18.05 2.32 -5.76
C ALA A 211 -18.40 1.65 -4.42
N LYS A 212 -18.44 2.42 -3.32
CA LYS A 212 -18.81 1.99 -1.97
C LYS A 212 -17.85 0.93 -1.40
N ILE A 213 -16.57 1.05 -1.72
CA ILE A 213 -15.51 0.17 -1.18
C ILE A 213 -14.51 1.01 -0.39
N ILE A 214 -14.08 0.49 0.76
CA ILE A 214 -13.00 1.04 1.59
C ILE A 214 -11.82 0.08 1.46
N HIS A 215 -10.62 0.57 1.10
CA HIS A 215 -9.43 -0.28 1.02
C HIS A 215 -9.03 -0.81 2.42
N ALA A 216 -9.06 0.06 3.42
CA ALA A 216 -8.88 -0.20 4.85
C ALA A 216 -7.50 -0.72 5.27
N ARG A 217 -6.52 -0.78 4.36
CA ARG A 217 -5.11 -1.10 4.67
C ARG A 217 -4.11 -0.41 3.75
N LEU A 218 -4.32 0.88 3.48
CA LEU A 218 -3.39 1.64 2.65
C LEU A 218 -2.07 1.85 3.40
N GLN A 219 -0.97 1.40 2.77
CA GLN A 219 0.40 1.52 3.27
C GLN A 219 1.40 1.53 2.10
N PRO A 220 2.62 2.06 2.27
CA PRO A 220 3.60 2.19 1.17
C PRO A 220 3.88 0.87 0.43
N GLY A 221 3.98 -0.25 1.16
CA GLY A 221 4.32 -1.57 0.61
C GLY A 221 3.20 -2.26 -0.19
N VAL A 222 1.99 -1.67 -0.26
CA VAL A 222 0.92 -2.19 -1.14
C VAL A 222 0.73 -1.37 -2.41
N VAL A 223 1.49 -0.27 -2.57
CA VAL A 223 1.48 0.57 -3.77
C VAL A 223 2.67 0.16 -4.65
N TYR A 224 2.40 -0.64 -5.68
CA TYR A 224 3.37 -1.11 -6.65
C TYR A 224 3.62 -0.08 -7.73
N LEU A 225 4.88 0.06 -8.15
CA LEU A 225 5.29 0.85 -9.30
C LEU A 225 5.18 -0.01 -10.56
N THR A 226 4.58 0.53 -11.61
CA THR A 226 4.31 -0.22 -12.86
C THR A 226 5.30 0.11 -13.98
N GLN A 227 5.94 1.28 -13.94
CA GLN A 227 6.84 1.73 -14.99
C GLN A 227 8.20 2.09 -14.39
N PRO A 228 9.30 1.42 -14.81
CA PRO A 228 10.63 1.78 -14.36
C PRO A 228 11.11 3.11 -14.94
N LEU A 229 10.48 3.58 -16.03
CA LEU A 229 10.88 4.76 -16.76
C LEU A 229 9.70 5.72 -16.94
N LEU A 230 9.84 6.92 -16.41
CA LEU A 230 9.00 8.08 -16.74
C LEU A 230 9.86 9.04 -17.58
N SER A 231 9.39 9.40 -18.77
CA SER A 231 10.15 10.24 -19.71
C SER A 231 9.65 11.68 -19.68
N PHE A 232 10.59 12.64 -19.68
CA PHE A 232 10.28 14.06 -19.88
C PHE A 232 9.84 14.38 -21.33
N GLU A 233 10.04 13.45 -22.27
CA GLU A 233 9.48 13.59 -23.63
C GLU A 233 7.96 13.52 -23.64
N ASN A 234 7.37 12.85 -22.64
CA ASN A 234 5.93 12.83 -22.44
C ASN A 234 5.48 14.06 -21.67
N SER A 235 4.38 14.67 -22.12
CA SER A 235 3.71 15.71 -21.35
C SER A 235 3.25 15.15 -20.00
N LEU A 236 3.10 16.02 -18.99
CA LEU A 236 2.57 15.59 -17.68
C LEU A 236 1.19 14.91 -17.83
N ASP A 237 0.35 15.40 -18.74
CA ASP A 237 -0.96 14.82 -18.98
C ASP A 237 -0.87 13.40 -19.60
N GLU A 238 0.07 13.17 -20.53
CA GLU A 238 0.33 11.82 -21.05
C GLU A 238 0.81 10.85 -19.97
N LEU A 239 1.68 11.32 -19.06
CA LEU A 239 2.15 10.51 -17.93
C LEU A 239 1.01 10.19 -16.97
N LEU A 240 0.12 11.14 -16.70
CA LEU A 240 -1.05 10.94 -15.83
C LEU A 240 -2.16 10.09 -16.47
N CYS A 241 -2.19 9.96 -17.79
CA CYS A 241 -3.12 9.09 -18.51
C CYS A 241 -2.76 7.60 -18.39
N LYS A 242 -1.55 7.26 -17.92
CA LYS A 242 -1.10 5.87 -17.76
C LYS A 242 -0.90 5.54 -16.28
N PRO A 243 -1.35 4.37 -15.80
CA PRO A 243 -1.06 3.93 -14.45
C PRO A 243 0.46 3.80 -14.26
N SER A 244 0.99 4.63 -13.36
CA SER A 244 2.36 4.52 -12.84
C SER A 244 2.39 3.76 -11.51
N ILE A 245 1.22 3.56 -10.90
CA ILE A 245 1.02 2.80 -9.67
C ILE A 245 -0.09 1.74 -9.83
N LYS A 246 0.00 0.69 -9.02
CA LYS A 246 -1.06 -0.30 -8.80
C LYS A 246 -1.22 -0.60 -7.31
N ILE A 247 -2.45 -0.83 -6.86
CA ILE A 247 -2.76 -1.12 -5.47
C ILE A 247 -3.10 -2.59 -5.28
N ALA A 248 -2.45 -3.22 -4.30
CA ALA A 248 -2.75 -4.56 -3.80
C ALA A 248 -3.28 -4.49 -2.36
N GLY A 249 -3.54 -5.65 -1.75
CA GLY A 249 -3.82 -5.71 -0.32
C GLY A 249 -5.30 -5.57 0.04
N TRP A 250 -6.19 -5.96 -0.87
CA TRP A 250 -7.65 -5.84 -0.72
C TRP A 250 -8.27 -6.82 0.30
N GLY A 251 -7.46 -7.64 0.96
CA GLY A 251 -7.91 -8.65 1.92
C GLY A 251 -8.50 -8.10 3.23
N LYS A 252 -8.36 -6.80 3.50
CA LYS A 252 -9.02 -6.11 4.64
C LYS A 252 -10.06 -5.09 4.18
N SER A 253 -10.29 -4.98 2.88
CA SER A 253 -11.24 -4.01 2.33
C SER A 253 -12.67 -4.31 2.74
N VAL A 254 -13.49 -3.26 2.79
CA VAL A 254 -14.88 -3.31 3.24
C VAL A 254 -15.78 -2.91 2.08
N ASP A 255 -16.76 -3.75 1.76
CA ASP A 255 -17.81 -3.43 0.81
C ASP A 255 -19.00 -2.85 1.56
N MET A 256 -19.19 -1.52 1.48
CA MET A 256 -20.22 -0.80 2.21
C MET A 256 -21.64 -1.16 1.74
N ASN A 257 -21.80 -1.71 0.53
CA ASN A 257 -23.10 -2.20 0.04
C ASN A 257 -23.59 -3.46 0.79
N LEU A 258 -22.73 -4.11 1.59
CA LEU A 258 -23.11 -5.23 2.46
C LEU A 258 -23.62 -4.77 3.83
N HIS A 259 -23.67 -3.47 4.05
CA HIS A 259 -24.07 -2.85 5.29
C HIS A 259 -25.21 -1.86 5.04
N GLU A 260 -25.87 -1.43 6.11
CA GLU A 260 -26.87 -0.37 6.04
C GLU A 260 -26.23 0.95 5.59
N ASP A 261 -26.99 1.76 4.86
CA ASP A 261 -26.53 3.07 4.42
C ASP A 261 -26.10 3.93 5.62
N GLY A 262 -24.94 4.56 5.50
CA GLY A 262 -24.37 5.35 6.59
C GLY A 262 -23.74 4.53 7.72
N LYS A 263 -23.55 3.21 7.55
CA LYS A 263 -22.87 2.38 8.55
C LYS A 263 -21.53 3.00 8.98
N GLN A 264 -21.34 3.04 10.28
CA GLN A 264 -20.11 3.40 10.95
C GLN A 264 -19.60 2.17 11.70
N PHE A 265 -18.29 2.03 11.77
CA PHE A 265 -17.64 0.97 12.51
C PHE A 265 -17.02 1.52 13.78
N PHE A 266 -16.96 0.69 14.81
CA PHE A 266 -16.33 0.99 16.08
C PHE A 266 -15.24 -0.04 16.39
N GLY A 267 -14.31 0.36 17.24
CA GLY A 267 -13.22 -0.50 17.68
C GLY A 267 -12.00 -0.47 16.76
N ARG A 268 -11.00 -1.23 17.19
CA ARG A 268 -9.68 -1.29 16.57
C ARG A 268 -9.56 -2.53 15.69
N SER A 269 -8.77 -2.42 14.62
CA SER A 269 -8.32 -3.60 13.88
C SER A 269 -7.50 -4.53 14.78
N GLU A 270 -7.49 -5.83 14.48
CA GLU A 270 -6.58 -6.78 15.13
C GLU A 270 -5.11 -6.41 14.83
N ALA A 271 -4.87 -5.84 13.65
CA ALA A 271 -3.55 -5.46 13.19
C ALA A 271 -3.30 -3.97 13.50
N LYS A 272 -2.37 -3.70 14.43
CA LYS A 272 -2.04 -2.35 14.93
C LYS A 272 -1.50 -1.42 13.84
N ASP A 273 -0.92 -1.97 12.78
CA ASP A 273 -0.44 -1.27 11.59
C ASP A 273 -1.57 -0.64 10.75
N VAL A 274 -2.84 -0.81 11.14
CA VAL A 274 -4.02 -0.35 10.39
C VAL A 274 -4.77 0.79 11.09
N TYR A 275 -4.31 1.24 12.27
CA TYR A 275 -5.06 2.21 13.06
C TYR A 275 -5.13 3.59 12.41
N CYS A 276 -6.34 4.08 12.18
CA CYS A 276 -6.58 5.49 11.86
C CYS A 276 -6.81 6.32 13.13
N ILE A 277 -6.85 7.64 12.97
CA ILE A 277 -7.05 8.59 14.08
C ILE A 277 -8.27 8.26 14.93
N GLU A 278 -9.38 7.90 14.29
CA GLU A 278 -10.64 7.57 14.92
C GLU A 278 -10.52 6.27 15.73
N MET A 279 -9.88 5.23 15.18
CA MET A 279 -9.63 3.97 15.91
C MET A 279 -8.78 4.18 17.18
N ILE A 280 -7.78 5.07 17.10
CA ILE A 280 -6.91 5.41 18.25
C ILE A 280 -7.69 6.22 19.28
N SER A 281 -8.53 7.14 18.82
CA SER A 281 -9.32 8.04 19.66
C SER A 281 -10.66 7.43 20.09
N GLU A 282 -10.89 6.14 19.80
CA GLU A 282 -12.11 5.39 20.12
C GLU A 282 -13.39 6.06 19.59
N LYS A 283 -13.30 6.61 18.38
CA LYS A 283 -14.40 7.24 17.65
C LYS A 283 -14.93 6.32 16.54
N PRO A 284 -16.20 6.50 16.11
CA PRO A 284 -16.71 5.83 14.92
C PRO A 284 -15.92 6.22 13.67
N TRP A 285 -15.76 5.26 12.77
CA TRP A 285 -15.02 5.43 11.52
C TRP A 285 -15.65 4.66 10.36
N ASN A 286 -15.41 5.14 9.14
CA ASN A 286 -15.63 4.43 7.90
C ASN A 286 -14.51 4.75 6.90
N TYR A 287 -14.74 5.59 5.91
CA TYR A 287 -13.79 5.95 4.85
C TYR A 287 -12.55 6.70 5.36
N GLN A 288 -12.59 7.30 6.56
CA GLN A 288 -11.45 8.02 7.17
C GLN A 288 -10.18 7.17 7.24
N VAL A 289 -10.31 5.84 7.37
CA VAL A 289 -9.17 4.93 7.39
C VAL A 289 -8.31 5.04 6.13
N ASP A 290 -8.91 5.28 4.97
CA ASP A 290 -8.19 5.43 3.71
C ASP A 290 -7.59 6.83 3.57
N PHE A 291 -8.27 7.88 4.05
CA PHE A 291 -7.68 9.23 4.11
C PHE A 291 -6.44 9.27 5.00
N TYR A 292 -6.50 8.60 6.16
CA TYR A 292 -5.34 8.46 7.03
C TYR A 292 -4.24 7.62 6.36
N GLY A 293 -4.59 6.51 5.72
CA GLY A 293 -3.66 5.70 4.96
C GLY A 293 -2.96 6.46 3.81
N PHE A 294 -3.68 7.35 3.14
CA PHE A 294 -3.13 8.28 2.14
C PHE A 294 -2.07 9.19 2.78
N VAL A 295 -2.39 9.83 3.91
CA VAL A 295 -1.42 10.66 4.66
C VAL A 295 -0.20 9.86 5.06
N ARG A 296 -0.37 8.62 5.56
CA ARG A 296 0.74 7.75 5.94
C ARG A 296 1.65 7.43 4.76
N ILE A 297 1.08 7.06 3.62
CA ILE A 297 1.84 6.74 2.41
C ILE A 297 2.72 7.93 2.01
N PHE A 298 2.13 9.13 1.92
CA PHE A 298 2.86 10.29 1.42
C PHE A 298 3.77 10.92 2.47
N HIS A 299 3.45 10.80 3.76
CA HIS A 299 4.41 11.11 4.82
C HIS A 299 5.63 10.20 4.70
N PHE A 300 5.43 8.89 4.56
CA PHE A 300 6.52 7.94 4.38
C PHE A 300 7.31 8.27 3.12
N LEU A 301 6.67 8.57 1.99
CA LEU A 301 7.39 8.92 0.76
C LEU A 301 8.24 10.20 0.91
N MET A 302 7.74 11.20 1.65
CA MET A 302 8.46 12.47 1.90
C MET A 302 9.64 12.32 2.86
N PHE A 303 9.52 11.46 3.87
CA PHE A 303 10.42 11.47 5.03
C PHE A 303 11.15 10.14 5.26
N GLY A 304 10.57 9.05 4.77
CA GLY A 304 10.95 7.64 4.87
C GLY A 304 10.72 7.01 6.23
N ASP A 305 9.86 7.59 7.05
CA ASP A 305 9.49 7.11 8.38
C ASP A 305 7.96 7.17 8.53
N GLU A 306 7.44 6.28 9.37
CA GLU A 306 6.03 6.28 9.74
C GLU A 306 5.63 7.63 10.34
N ILE A 307 4.40 8.05 10.06
CA ILE A 307 3.89 9.29 10.62
C ILE A 307 3.69 9.16 12.13
N ALA A 308 4.34 10.05 12.88
CA ALA A 308 4.01 10.30 14.27
C ALA A 308 3.11 11.53 14.33
N THR A 309 2.03 11.47 15.13
CA THR A 309 1.07 12.56 15.27
C THR A 309 0.99 13.05 16.73
N VAL A 310 0.69 14.33 16.89
CA VAL A 310 0.49 14.97 18.19
C VAL A 310 -0.76 15.84 18.14
N ARG A 311 -1.50 15.89 19.25
CA ARG A 311 -2.59 16.85 19.43
C ARG A 311 -2.03 18.17 19.93
N SER A 312 -2.28 19.25 19.21
CA SER A 312 -1.84 20.60 19.54
C SER A 312 -2.95 21.59 19.20
N GLN A 313 -3.37 22.42 20.16
CA GLN A 313 -4.45 23.41 19.98
C GLN A 313 -5.73 22.79 19.39
N GLY A 314 -6.14 21.62 19.91
CA GLY A 314 -7.35 20.92 19.46
C GLY A 314 -7.26 20.23 18.10
N LYS A 315 -6.13 20.33 17.39
CA LYS A 315 -5.89 19.68 16.09
C LYS A 315 -4.79 18.63 16.17
N ILE A 316 -4.95 17.57 15.39
CA ILE A 316 -3.94 16.53 15.18
C ILE A 316 -3.01 17.00 14.07
N ARG A 317 -1.70 16.94 14.33
CA ARG A 317 -0.67 17.36 13.38
C ARG A 317 0.47 16.34 13.34
N PRO A 318 1.16 16.20 12.20
CA PRO A 318 2.42 15.45 12.16
C PRO A 318 3.46 16.09 13.09
N VAL A 319 4.21 15.26 13.81
CA VAL A 319 5.34 15.71 14.64
C VAL A 319 6.47 16.26 13.76
N ARG A 320 6.73 15.60 12.62
CA ARG A 320 7.74 16.03 11.66
C ARG A 320 7.16 17.08 10.71
N ALA A 321 7.74 18.28 10.73
CA ALA A 321 7.33 19.36 9.84
C ALA A 321 7.85 19.14 8.40
N MET A 322 7.02 19.48 7.41
CA MET A 322 7.45 19.52 6.00
C MET A 322 8.54 20.56 5.77
N LYS A 323 9.62 20.13 5.10
CA LYS A 323 10.78 20.98 4.78
C LYS A 323 10.36 22.21 3.99
N ARG A 324 10.91 23.36 4.36
CA ARG A 324 10.53 24.67 3.79
C ARG A 324 10.68 24.74 2.26
N GLY A 325 11.73 24.11 1.71
CA GLY A 325 12.02 24.12 0.27
C GLY A 325 11.33 23.01 -0.54
N MET A 326 10.46 22.21 0.08
CA MET A 326 9.74 21.16 -0.64
C MET A 326 8.75 21.79 -1.64
N ALA A 327 8.82 21.37 -2.91
CA ALA A 327 7.83 21.75 -3.91
C ALA A 327 6.41 21.40 -3.44
N LEU A 328 5.45 22.30 -3.67
CA LEU A 328 4.04 22.11 -3.32
C LEU A 328 3.75 21.90 -1.82
N ARG A 329 4.68 22.31 -0.94
CA ARG A 329 4.55 22.19 0.52
C ARG A 329 3.23 22.73 1.07
N SER A 330 2.80 23.92 0.65
CA SER A 330 1.60 24.57 1.20
C SER A 330 0.32 23.78 0.91
N MET A 331 0.25 23.14 -0.26
CA MET A 331 -0.83 22.24 -0.64
C MET A 331 -0.81 20.98 0.24
N TRP A 332 0.35 20.33 0.37
CA TRP A 332 0.48 19.14 1.22
C TRP A 332 0.15 19.41 2.68
N MET A 333 0.53 20.56 3.23
CA MET A 333 0.14 20.95 4.59
C MET A 333 -1.37 21.07 4.76
N LYS A 334 -2.08 21.60 3.75
CA LYS A 334 -3.55 21.70 3.79
C LYS A 334 -4.18 20.32 3.73
N ILE A 335 -3.73 19.46 2.82
CA ILE A 335 -4.23 18.09 2.69
C ILE A 335 -4.02 17.31 4.00
N PHE A 336 -2.83 17.40 4.61
CA PHE A 336 -2.55 16.71 5.87
C PHE A 336 -3.41 17.27 7.02
N ASP A 337 -3.60 18.58 7.11
CA ASP A 337 -4.49 19.17 8.14
C ASP A 337 -5.93 18.67 7.95
N GLU A 338 -6.43 18.67 6.72
CA GLU A 338 -7.79 18.23 6.39
C GLU A 338 -8.01 16.73 6.67
N PHE A 339 -7.11 15.87 6.19
CA PHE A 339 -7.27 14.41 6.29
C PHE A 339 -7.00 13.87 7.70
N LEU A 340 -6.17 14.55 8.51
CA LEU A 340 -5.93 14.18 9.91
C LEU A 340 -7.02 14.68 10.87
N ASN A 341 -7.85 15.63 10.44
CA ASN A 341 -8.82 16.32 11.29
C ASN A 341 -10.24 16.26 10.72
N ILE A 342 -10.61 15.13 10.14
CA ILE A 342 -11.98 14.86 9.69
C ILE A 342 -12.91 14.88 10.90
N SER A 343 -13.96 15.71 10.87
CA SER A 343 -14.84 15.93 12.02
C SER A 343 -15.75 14.73 12.32
N GLY A 344 -16.10 13.94 11.30
CA GLY A 344 -16.92 12.75 11.42
C GLY A 344 -17.21 12.08 10.07
N CYS A 345 -17.90 10.94 10.11
CA CYS A 345 -18.19 10.11 8.93
C CYS A 345 -19.06 10.79 7.86
N GLU A 346 -19.78 11.86 8.21
CA GLU A 346 -20.64 12.63 7.31
C GLU A 346 -19.94 13.84 6.69
N SER A 347 -18.73 14.17 7.16
CA SER A 347 -17.97 15.36 6.75
C SER A 347 -16.66 14.98 6.07
N LEU A 348 -16.71 14.01 5.16
CA LEU A 348 -15.53 13.53 4.46
C LEU A 348 -14.99 14.58 3.48
N PRO A 349 -13.66 14.76 3.39
CA PRO A 349 -13.04 15.56 2.34
C PRO A 349 -13.41 15.05 0.93
N SER A 350 -13.52 15.97 -0.03
CA SER A 350 -13.83 15.62 -1.42
C SER A 350 -12.57 15.19 -2.17
N TRP A 351 -12.47 13.92 -2.55
CA TRP A 351 -11.36 13.45 -3.39
C TRP A 351 -11.28 14.20 -4.72
N SER A 352 -12.39 14.44 -5.40
CA SER A 352 -12.41 15.20 -6.65
C SER A 352 -11.87 16.62 -6.51
N HIS A 353 -12.15 17.31 -5.40
CA HIS A 353 -11.54 18.60 -5.08
C HIS A 353 -10.02 18.47 -4.87
N ILE A 354 -9.58 17.47 -4.12
CA ILE A 354 -8.17 17.20 -3.86
C ILE A 354 -7.41 16.88 -5.16
N CYS A 355 -7.98 16.05 -6.03
CA CYS A 355 -7.43 15.72 -7.34
C CYS A 355 -7.30 16.97 -8.23
N SER A 356 -8.35 17.80 -8.28
CA SER A 356 -8.32 19.06 -9.05
C SER A 356 -7.23 20.00 -8.54
N MET A 357 -7.12 20.17 -7.22
CA MET A 357 -6.09 21.00 -6.59
C MET A 357 -4.68 20.48 -6.88
N MET A 358 -4.44 19.17 -6.70
CA MET A 358 -3.15 18.54 -6.98
C MET A 358 -2.75 18.70 -8.45
N ARG A 359 -3.70 18.46 -9.37
CA ARG A 359 -3.46 18.58 -10.80
C ARG A 359 -3.09 19.99 -11.20
N GLU A 360 -3.89 20.98 -10.79
CA GLU A 360 -3.65 22.40 -11.10
C GLU A 360 -2.27 22.84 -10.59
N LYS A 361 -1.95 22.53 -9.32
CA LYS A 361 -0.69 22.94 -8.71
C LYS A 361 0.52 22.22 -9.30
N LEU A 362 0.40 20.93 -9.60
CA LEU A 362 1.47 20.17 -10.27
C LEU A 362 1.72 20.69 -11.69
N GLN A 363 0.66 20.90 -12.48
CA GLN A 363 0.78 21.48 -13.82
C GLN A 363 1.41 22.88 -13.79
N GLY A 364 1.02 23.71 -12.82
CA GLY A 364 1.61 25.04 -12.60
C GLY A 364 3.12 24.97 -12.33
N GLU A 365 3.56 24.17 -11.35
CA GLU A 365 4.98 24.03 -11.02
C GLU A 365 5.79 23.40 -12.17
N VAL A 366 5.27 22.38 -12.85
CA VAL A 366 5.95 21.75 -13.99
C VAL A 366 6.13 22.74 -15.14
N LYS A 367 5.15 23.62 -15.38
CA LYS A 367 5.23 24.68 -16.39
C LYS A 367 6.21 25.77 -16.01
N GLU A 368 6.23 26.19 -14.75
CA GLU A 368 7.14 27.23 -14.25
C GLU A 368 8.60 26.75 -14.13
N LYS A 369 8.80 25.47 -13.79
CA LYS A 369 10.12 24.87 -13.52
C LYS A 369 10.29 23.53 -14.26
N PRO A 370 10.30 23.54 -15.60
CA PRO A 370 10.39 22.31 -16.39
C PRO A 370 11.69 21.53 -16.12
N ASP A 371 12.80 22.21 -15.83
CA ASP A 371 14.07 21.54 -15.53
C ASP A 371 14.05 20.82 -14.17
N GLU A 372 13.31 21.33 -13.19
CA GLU A 372 13.11 20.64 -11.90
C GLU A 372 12.26 19.38 -12.08
N TRP A 373 11.25 19.43 -12.96
CA TRP A 373 10.46 18.26 -13.33
C TRP A 373 11.30 17.23 -14.09
N ARG A 374 12.11 17.64 -15.07
CA ARG A 374 13.03 16.74 -15.79
C ARG A 374 13.96 16.02 -14.83
N LYS A 375 14.63 16.77 -13.97
CA LYS A 375 15.52 16.21 -12.95
C LYS A 375 14.77 15.24 -12.03
N THR A 376 13.54 15.58 -11.63
CA THR A 376 12.71 14.71 -10.78
C THR A 376 12.44 13.36 -11.45
N LEU A 377 12.16 13.34 -12.75
CA LEU A 377 11.96 12.11 -13.52
C LEU A 377 13.25 11.32 -13.70
N ASP A 378 14.37 12.00 -13.99
CA ASP A 378 15.68 11.37 -14.11
C ASP A 378 16.10 10.70 -12.80
N ASP A 379 15.94 11.40 -11.67
CA ASP A 379 16.20 10.87 -10.34
C ASP A 379 15.29 9.64 -10.08
N TYR A 380 13.99 9.73 -10.39
CA TYR A 380 13.08 8.58 -10.24
C TYR A 380 13.59 7.35 -11.01
N ASN A 381 13.94 7.53 -12.28
CA ASN A 381 14.41 6.44 -13.13
C ASN A 381 15.71 5.81 -12.60
N ILE A 382 16.62 6.63 -12.05
CA ILE A 382 17.85 6.13 -11.41
C ILE A 382 17.51 5.28 -10.19
N TYR A 383 16.71 5.79 -9.25
CA TYR A 383 16.49 5.10 -7.98
C TYR A 383 15.51 3.93 -8.10
N ALA A 384 14.53 4.00 -9.00
CA ALA A 384 13.63 2.89 -9.29
C ALA A 384 14.39 1.67 -9.86
N ASN A 385 15.40 1.90 -10.72
CA ASN A 385 16.25 0.83 -11.24
C ASN A 385 17.18 0.22 -10.17
N ASN A 386 17.43 0.90 -9.06
CA ASN A 386 18.29 0.43 -7.97
C ASN A 386 17.54 -0.37 -6.88
N ILE A 387 16.24 -0.64 -7.04
CA ILE A 387 15.43 -1.37 -6.05
C ILE A 387 15.76 -2.87 -5.99
N GLN A 388 16.24 -3.47 -7.08
CA GLN A 388 16.30 -4.93 -7.27
C GLN A 388 17.26 -5.67 -6.32
#